data_AF-A0A925QCK3-F1
#
_entry.id   AF-A0A925QCK3-F1
#
_cell.length_a   1.000
_cell.length_b   1.000
_cell.length_c   1.000
_cell.angle_alpha   90.00
_cell.angle_beta   90.00
_cell.angle_gamma   90.00
#
_symmetry.space_group_name_H-M   'P 1'
#
loop_
_entity.id
_entity.type
_entity.pdbx_description
1 polymer ?
#
loop_
_entity_poly.entity_id
_entity_poly.type
_entity_poly.pdbx_seq_one_letter_code
_entity_poly.pdbx_strand_id
1 'polypeptide(L)'
;MDILAKFPPQIAVSSRPGAQTYTLMPGYYALHGQRSGTDVPAPAYVINEGKVGVFKGSPDPAIVTNAPDKVSPVYLLSPGGSPAVPTGLVFIRFTDGVEVGERLGEIKKAGYKVAETLAYAPNAAWLRAQSGNIADALAGLKALEKIPSVESVEPQMLMESARR
;
A
#
# COMPACT_ATOMS: atom_id res chain seq x y z
N MET A 1 9.80 -14.31 -13.56
CA MET A 1 10.10 -13.86 -12.18
C MET A 1 8.76 -13.46 -11.57
N ASP A 2 8.36 -14.04 -10.44
CA ASP A 2 7.08 -13.70 -9.80
C ASP A 2 7.22 -12.34 -9.09
N ILE A 3 6.69 -11.28 -9.68
CA ILE A 3 6.75 -9.93 -9.12
C ILE A 3 6.00 -9.82 -7.79
N LEU A 4 4.99 -10.67 -7.58
CA LEU A 4 4.16 -10.65 -6.36
C LEU A 4 4.89 -11.25 -5.16
N ALA A 5 5.90 -12.10 -5.39
CA ALA A 5 6.71 -12.69 -4.32
C ALA A 5 7.57 -11.66 -3.56
N LYS A 6 7.72 -10.43 -4.08
CA LYS A 6 8.43 -9.33 -3.41
C LYS A 6 7.58 -8.67 -2.31
N PHE A 7 6.27 -8.91 -2.31
CA PHE A 7 5.35 -8.30 -1.36
C PHE A 7 5.27 -9.16 -0.09
N PRO A 8 5.15 -8.54 1.09
CA PRO A 8 5.00 -9.30 2.32
C PRO A 8 3.71 -10.13 2.30
N PRO A 9 3.72 -11.40 2.76
CA PRO A 9 2.55 -12.27 2.72
C PRO A 9 1.45 -11.82 3.69
N GLN A 10 1.82 -11.08 4.72
CA GLN A 10 0.92 -10.50 5.71
C GLN A 10 1.36 -9.09 6.07
N ILE A 11 0.38 -8.21 6.30
CA ILE A 11 0.59 -6.81 6.68
C ILE A 11 -0.39 -6.47 7.80
N ALA A 12 0.06 -5.79 8.85
CA ALA A 12 -0.84 -5.26 9.86
C ALA A 12 -1.56 -4.01 9.32
N VAL A 13 -2.84 -3.83 9.64
CA VAL A 13 -3.59 -2.62 9.29
C VAL A 13 -2.96 -1.39 9.95
N SER A 14 -2.47 -1.56 11.18
CA SER A 14 -1.71 -0.55 11.89
C SER A 14 -0.65 -1.19 12.78
N SER A 15 0.32 -0.41 13.20
CA SER A 15 1.32 -0.82 14.20
C SER A 15 0.76 -0.89 15.63
N ARG A 16 -0.55 -0.69 15.83
CA ARG A 16 -1.17 -0.73 17.16
C ARG A 16 -1.44 -2.18 17.61
N PRO A 17 -1.39 -2.47 18.92
CA PRO A 17 -1.74 -3.79 19.43
C PRO A 17 -3.17 -4.20 19.05
N GLY A 18 -3.37 -5.46 18.66
CA GLY A 18 -4.68 -5.99 18.29
C GLY A 18 -5.20 -5.53 16.93
N ALA A 19 -4.38 -4.87 16.11
CA ALA A 19 -4.76 -4.49 14.76
C ALA A 19 -5.12 -5.72 13.91
N GLN A 20 -6.10 -5.52 13.04
CA GLN A 20 -6.46 -6.48 11.99
C GLN A 20 -5.28 -6.71 11.04
N THR A 21 -5.33 -7.78 10.27
CA THR A 21 -4.28 -8.14 9.32
C THR A 21 -4.80 -8.30 7.91
N TYR A 22 -4.01 -7.83 6.95
CA TYR A 22 -4.13 -8.14 5.54
C TYR A 22 -3.31 -9.39 5.23
N THR A 23 -3.92 -10.40 4.64
CA THR A 23 -3.22 -11.60 4.15
C THR A 23 -3.31 -11.68 2.64
N LEU A 24 -2.20 -12.02 1.97
CA LEU A 24 -2.16 -12.10 0.52
C LEU A 24 -3.24 -13.06 0.01
N MET A 25 -4.00 -12.61 -1.00
CA MET A 25 -5.07 -13.37 -1.65
C MET A 25 -4.48 -14.19 -2.81
N PRO A 26 -4.37 -15.52 -2.71
CA PRO A 26 -3.73 -16.32 -3.75
C PRO A 26 -4.54 -16.29 -5.05
N GLY A 27 -3.85 -16.25 -6.19
CA GLY A 27 -4.47 -16.30 -7.51
C GLY A 27 -5.18 -15.00 -7.93
N TYR A 28 -4.84 -13.87 -7.31
CA TYR A 28 -5.32 -12.55 -7.72
C TYR A 28 -4.18 -11.54 -7.78
N TYR A 29 -4.30 -10.60 -8.71
CA TYR A 29 -3.42 -9.43 -8.82
C TYR A 29 -4.23 -8.18 -9.19
N ALA A 30 -3.66 -7.01 -8.91
CA ALA A 30 -4.24 -5.71 -9.26
C ALA A 30 -3.33 -4.95 -10.22
N LEU A 31 -3.96 -4.20 -11.13
CA LEU A 31 -3.31 -3.23 -12.00
C LEU A 31 -3.77 -1.82 -11.65
N HIS A 32 -2.81 -0.93 -11.39
CA HIS A 32 -3.01 0.47 -11.05
C HIS A 32 -3.00 1.37 -12.28
N GLY A 33 -3.96 2.28 -12.38
CA GLY A 33 -4.08 3.27 -13.46
C GLY A 33 -5.19 2.93 -14.47
N GLN A 34 -5.55 3.92 -15.28
CA GLN A 34 -6.54 3.73 -16.34
C GLN A 34 -5.95 2.89 -17.48
N ARG A 35 -6.69 1.85 -17.87
CA ARG A 35 -6.34 1.03 -19.03
C ARG A 35 -6.51 1.84 -20.30
N SER A 36 -5.47 1.88 -21.12
CA SER A 36 -5.54 2.27 -22.53
C SER A 36 -5.06 1.07 -23.35
N GLY A 37 -5.97 0.31 -23.96
CA GLY A 37 -5.64 -0.85 -24.80
C GLY A 37 -6.63 -2.01 -24.70
N THR A 38 -6.81 -2.73 -25.81
CA THR A 38 -7.79 -3.81 -26.01
C THR A 38 -7.36 -5.20 -25.50
N ASP A 39 -6.08 -5.39 -25.15
CA ASP A 39 -5.50 -6.75 -24.98
C ASP A 39 -5.41 -7.29 -23.55
N VAL A 40 -5.91 -6.56 -22.54
CA VAL A 40 -5.94 -7.09 -21.16
C VAL A 40 -7.30 -7.79 -20.92
N PRO A 41 -7.38 -8.94 -20.24
CA PRO A 41 -8.65 -9.60 -19.91
C PRO A 41 -9.61 -8.66 -19.20
N ALA A 42 -10.93 -8.90 -19.22
CA ALA A 42 -11.85 -8.12 -18.38
C ALA A 42 -11.49 -8.30 -16.89
N PRO A 43 -11.46 -7.22 -16.07
CA PRO A 43 -11.19 -7.36 -14.65
C PRO A 43 -12.32 -8.15 -13.98
N ALA A 44 -11.98 -8.94 -12.96
CA ALA A 44 -12.96 -9.61 -12.11
C ALA A 44 -13.83 -8.58 -11.37
N TYR A 45 -13.24 -7.46 -10.96
CA TYR A 45 -13.91 -6.27 -10.45
C TYR A 45 -12.95 -5.06 -10.50
N VAL A 46 -13.50 -3.86 -10.33
CA VAL A 46 -12.74 -2.61 -10.32
C VAL A 46 -12.94 -1.88 -8.99
N ILE A 47 -11.88 -1.24 -8.48
CA ILE A 47 -11.90 -0.43 -7.27
C ILE A 47 -11.49 1.00 -7.64
N ASN A 48 -11.78 1.96 -6.74
CA ASN A 48 -11.35 3.36 -6.86
C ASN A 48 -11.89 4.00 -8.14
N GLU A 49 -13.20 3.92 -8.34
CA GLU A 49 -13.89 4.52 -9.50
C GLU A 49 -13.35 4.02 -10.85
N GLY A 50 -12.93 2.76 -10.92
CA GLY A 50 -12.39 2.18 -12.15
C GLY A 50 -10.90 2.42 -12.39
N LYS A 51 -10.19 3.08 -11.45
CA LYS A 51 -8.75 3.37 -11.56
C LYS A 51 -7.86 2.17 -11.20
N VAL A 52 -8.42 1.13 -10.59
CA VAL A 52 -7.72 -0.10 -10.26
C VAL A 52 -8.55 -1.30 -10.71
N GLY A 53 -7.97 -2.16 -11.54
CA GLY A 53 -8.59 -3.43 -11.95
C GLY A 53 -8.02 -4.59 -11.16
N VAL A 54 -8.87 -5.49 -10.68
CA VAL A 54 -8.46 -6.76 -10.05
C VAL A 54 -8.71 -7.92 -10.99
N PHE A 55 -7.74 -8.82 -11.11
CA PHE A 55 -7.73 -9.92 -12.07
C PHE A 55 -7.45 -11.24 -11.36
N LYS A 56 -8.00 -12.32 -11.93
CA LYS A 56 -7.68 -13.69 -11.52
C LYS A 56 -6.43 -14.19 -12.24
N GLY A 57 -5.67 -15.06 -11.58
CA GLY A 57 -4.46 -15.70 -12.10
C GLY A 57 -3.19 -14.91 -11.81
N SER A 58 -2.23 -15.01 -12.72
CA SER A 58 -0.93 -14.34 -12.64
C SER A 58 -0.87 -13.17 -13.63
N PRO A 59 -0.12 -12.10 -13.31
CA PRO A 59 0.05 -10.99 -14.23
C PRO A 59 0.81 -11.44 -15.48
N ASP A 60 0.38 -10.93 -16.64
CA ASP A 60 1.05 -11.17 -17.92
C ASP A 60 2.50 -10.65 -17.85
N PRO A 61 3.52 -11.47 -18.22
CA PRO A 61 4.90 -11.02 -18.27
C PRO A 61 5.13 -9.70 -19.02
N ALA A 62 4.39 -9.45 -20.11
CA ALA A 62 4.50 -8.20 -20.87
C ALA A 62 4.06 -6.98 -20.05
N ILE A 63 3.00 -7.11 -19.26
CA ILE A 63 2.54 -6.06 -18.34
C ILE A 63 3.59 -5.82 -17.26
N VAL A 64 4.12 -6.90 -16.69
CA VAL A 64 5.16 -6.83 -15.65
C VAL A 64 6.42 -6.15 -16.16
N THR A 65 6.83 -6.40 -17.40
CA THR A 65 8.00 -5.76 -18.00
C THR A 65 7.77 -4.27 -18.30
N ASN A 66 6.59 -3.91 -18.82
CA ASN A 66 6.31 -2.54 -19.27
C ASN A 66 5.95 -1.59 -18.12
N ALA A 67 5.31 -2.11 -17.07
CA ALA A 67 4.80 -1.31 -15.95
C ALA A 67 4.87 -2.08 -14.61
N PRO A 68 6.08 -2.50 -14.16
CA PRO A 68 6.24 -3.31 -12.95
C PRO A 68 5.73 -2.61 -11.68
N ASP A 69 5.75 -1.29 -11.64
CA ASP A 69 5.26 -0.46 -10.53
C ASP A 69 3.72 -0.35 -10.48
N LYS A 70 3.03 -0.78 -11.55
CA LYS A 70 1.56 -0.79 -11.63
C LYS A 70 0.95 -2.12 -11.25
N VAL A 71 1.75 -3.16 -11.01
CA VAL A 71 1.27 -4.48 -10.62
C VAL A 71 1.44 -4.66 -9.11
N SER A 72 0.38 -5.02 -8.41
CA SER A 72 0.42 -5.34 -6.99
C SER A 72 -0.41 -6.59 -6.67
N PRO A 73 -0.17 -7.27 -5.55
CA PRO A 73 -1.07 -8.32 -5.09
C PRO A 73 -2.39 -7.72 -4.61
N VAL A 74 -3.35 -8.61 -4.39
CA VAL A 74 -4.58 -8.33 -3.64
C VAL A 74 -4.42 -8.96 -2.26
N TYR A 75 -4.88 -8.29 -1.22
CA TYR A 75 -4.93 -8.80 0.15
C TYR A 75 -6.38 -9.00 0.59
N LEU A 76 -6.58 -9.84 1.60
CA LEU A 76 -7.84 -10.01 2.33
C LEU A 76 -7.69 -9.43 3.73
N LEU A 77 -8.56 -8.50 4.09
CA LEU A 77 -8.67 -8.00 5.45
C LEU A 77 -9.25 -9.09 6.36
N SER A 78 -8.60 -9.38 7.48
CA SER A 78 -9.02 -10.37 8.46
C SER A 78 -9.28 -9.72 9.83
N PRO A 79 -10.41 -10.05 10.50
CA PRO A 79 -11.50 -10.91 10.02
C PRO A 79 -12.41 -10.20 9.02
N GLY A 80 -13.08 -10.94 8.12
CA GLY A 80 -14.11 -10.41 7.22
C GLY A 80 -13.86 -10.63 5.73
N GLY A 81 -12.63 -10.94 5.32
CA GLY A 81 -12.30 -11.38 3.96
C GLY A 81 -12.52 -10.34 2.87
N SER A 82 -12.55 -9.04 3.20
CA SER A 82 -12.74 -7.99 2.20
C SER A 82 -11.46 -7.80 1.37
N PRO A 83 -11.52 -7.87 0.02
CA PRO A 83 -10.35 -7.63 -0.82
C PRO A 83 -9.86 -6.19 -0.73
N ALA A 84 -8.55 -6.03 -0.67
CA ALA A 84 -7.87 -4.78 -0.43
C ALA A 84 -6.62 -4.69 -1.33
N VAL A 85 -6.43 -3.56 -2.01
CA VAL A 85 -5.30 -3.33 -2.92
C VAL A 85 -4.39 -2.23 -2.35
N PRO A 86 -3.08 -2.47 -2.18
CA PRO A 86 -2.16 -1.48 -1.67
C PRO A 86 -1.90 -0.37 -2.69
N THR A 87 -1.82 0.88 -2.23
CA THR A 87 -1.57 2.05 -3.09
C THR A 87 -0.09 2.48 -3.13
N GLY A 88 0.71 1.99 -2.19
CA GLY A 88 2.08 2.47 -1.94
C GLY A 88 2.17 3.74 -1.10
N LEU A 89 1.03 4.31 -0.67
CA LEU A 89 0.98 5.34 0.37
C LEU A 89 0.98 4.68 1.76
N VAL A 90 1.69 5.30 2.70
CA VAL A 90 1.74 4.87 4.10
C VAL A 90 1.46 6.08 4.99
N PHE A 91 0.46 5.97 5.85
CA PHE A 91 0.20 6.96 6.88
C PHE A 91 1.17 6.77 8.03
N ILE A 92 1.78 7.85 8.51
CA ILE A 92 2.55 7.87 9.75
C ILE A 92 1.96 8.91 10.68
N ARG A 93 1.90 8.56 11.96
CA ARG A 93 1.55 9.48 13.05
C ARG A 93 2.59 9.37 14.15
N PHE A 94 3.12 10.50 14.57
CA PHE A 94 3.94 10.63 15.77
C PHE A 94 3.07 11.03 16.96
N THR A 95 3.58 10.81 18.17
CA THR A 95 2.97 11.31 19.41
C THR A 95 2.75 12.81 19.35
N ASP A 96 1.74 13.30 20.05
CA ASP A 96 1.43 14.73 20.13
C ASP A 96 2.67 15.55 20.55
N GLY A 97 2.86 16.70 19.91
CA GLY A 97 4.01 17.59 20.13
C GLY A 97 5.28 17.23 19.34
N VAL A 98 5.28 16.15 18.55
CA VAL A 98 6.39 15.81 17.63
C VAL A 98 5.94 16.03 16.19
N GLU A 99 6.48 17.04 15.53
CA GLU A 99 6.15 17.32 14.13
C GLU A 99 6.88 16.37 13.17
N VAL A 100 6.26 16.04 12.05
CA VAL A 100 6.88 15.21 10.98
C VAL A 100 8.17 15.86 10.46
N GLY A 101 8.21 17.20 10.42
CA GLY A 101 9.36 17.98 9.99
C GLY A 101 10.64 17.69 10.79
N GLU A 102 10.50 17.41 12.09
CA GLU A 102 11.62 17.09 12.97
C GLU A 102 12.19 15.68 12.74
N ARG A 103 11.45 14.81 12.02
CA ARG A 103 11.79 13.39 11.80
C ARG A 103 12.10 13.06 10.34
N LEU A 104 12.28 14.07 9.49
CA LEU A 104 12.52 13.86 8.05
C LEU A 104 13.79 13.05 7.77
N GLY A 105 14.84 13.22 8.59
CA GLY A 105 16.09 12.47 8.46
C GLY A 105 15.90 10.97 8.68
N GLU A 106 15.18 10.61 9.73
CA GLU A 106 14.85 9.23 10.10
C GLU A 106 13.88 8.59 9.11
N ILE A 107 12.85 9.32 8.67
CA ILE A 107 11.92 8.89 7.62
C ILE A 107 12.69 8.56 6.33
N LYS A 108 13.62 9.44 5.93
CA LYS A 108 14.48 9.23 4.77
C LYS A 108 15.37 7.99 4.96
N LYS A 109 15.97 7.84 6.14
CA LYS A 109 16.80 6.67 6.47
C LYS A 109 16.01 5.36 6.46
N ALA A 110 14.72 5.40 6.79
CA ALA A 110 13.81 4.26 6.69
C ALA A 110 13.38 3.95 5.24
N GLY A 111 13.83 4.72 4.24
CA GLY A 111 13.54 4.50 2.82
C GLY A 111 12.29 5.22 2.31
N TYR A 112 11.80 6.24 3.03
CA TYR A 112 10.58 6.96 2.68
C TYR A 112 10.82 8.45 2.37
N LYS A 113 9.84 9.04 1.70
CA LYS A 113 9.71 10.49 1.55
C LYS A 113 8.28 10.90 1.91
N VAL A 114 8.14 12.12 2.41
CA VAL A 114 6.82 12.72 2.63
C VAL A 114 6.17 12.99 1.29
N ALA A 115 4.98 12.43 1.10
CA ALA A 115 4.13 12.67 -0.06
C ALA A 115 3.16 13.83 0.19
N GLU A 116 2.64 13.93 1.41
CA GLU A 116 1.72 14.99 1.82
C GLU A 116 1.79 15.18 3.34
N THR A 117 1.84 16.44 3.79
CA THR A 117 1.65 16.82 5.20
C THR A 117 0.23 17.27 5.43
N LEU A 118 -0.30 16.99 6.63
CA LEU A 118 -1.66 17.40 7.00
C LEU A 118 -1.58 18.71 7.79
N ALA A 119 -2.04 19.83 7.21
CA ALA A 119 -1.96 21.14 7.85
C ALA A 119 -2.63 21.21 9.23
N TYR A 120 -3.68 20.41 9.44
CA TYR A 120 -4.39 20.32 10.72
C TYR A 120 -3.77 19.31 11.71
N ALA A 121 -2.78 18.52 11.28
CA ALA A 121 -2.13 17.47 12.07
C ALA A 121 -0.63 17.41 11.73
N PRO A 122 0.18 18.36 12.23
CA PRO A 122 1.61 18.48 11.88
C PRO A 122 2.45 17.27 12.36
N ASN A 123 1.91 16.47 13.28
CA ASN A 123 2.48 15.20 13.73
C ASN A 123 2.15 14.01 12.83
N ALA A 124 1.45 14.22 11.71
CA ALA A 124 1.05 13.15 10.80
C ALA A 124 1.29 13.51 9.33
N ALA A 125 1.57 12.48 8.52
CA ALA A 125 1.81 12.65 7.10
C ALA A 125 1.49 11.38 6.31
N TRP A 126 1.26 11.58 5.01
CA TRP A 126 1.34 10.51 4.03
C TRP A 126 2.76 10.40 3.51
N LEU A 127 3.27 9.17 3.48
CA LEU A 127 4.60 8.81 2.99
C LEU A 127 4.48 7.93 1.74
N ARG A 128 5.56 7.89 0.97
CA ARG A 128 5.80 6.87 -0.08
C ARG A 128 7.23 6.37 0.02
N ALA A 129 7.47 5.14 -0.44
CA ALA A 129 8.84 4.65 -0.62
C ALA A 129 9.61 5.62 -1.55
N GLN A 130 10.90 5.82 -1.27
CA GLN A 130 11.75 6.67 -2.10
C GLN A 130 11.87 6.16 -3.54
N SER A 131 11.85 4.82 -3.71
CA SER A 131 11.84 4.15 -5.02
C SER A 131 10.54 4.40 -5.81
N GLY A 132 9.47 4.82 -5.13
CA GLY A 132 8.13 4.90 -5.70
C GLY A 132 7.43 3.54 -5.87
N ASN A 133 8.07 2.44 -5.49
CA ASN A 133 7.52 1.09 -5.62
C ASN A 133 6.60 0.73 -4.44
N ILE A 134 5.46 0.10 -4.75
CA ILE A 134 4.48 -0.33 -3.74
C ILE A 134 5.07 -1.42 -2.83
N ALA A 135 5.81 -2.40 -3.38
CA ALA A 135 6.40 -3.48 -2.61
C ALA A 135 7.38 -2.96 -1.55
N ASP A 136 8.23 -1.99 -1.93
CA ASP A 136 9.18 -1.37 -1.00
C ASP A 136 8.46 -0.61 0.12
N ALA A 137 7.35 0.07 -0.20
CA ALA A 137 6.53 0.77 0.77
C ALA A 137 5.86 -0.17 1.79
N LEU A 138 5.55 -1.42 1.41
CA LEU A 138 4.99 -2.40 2.35
C LEU A 138 6.09 -3.15 3.12
N ALA A 139 7.22 -3.45 2.48
CA ALA A 139 8.35 -4.13 3.11
C ALA A 139 9.01 -3.26 4.19
N GLY A 140 9.01 -1.93 4.02
CA GLY A 140 9.64 -0.98 4.93
C GLY A 140 8.81 -0.58 6.15
N LEU A 141 7.57 -1.08 6.33
CA LEU A 141 6.68 -0.60 7.41
C LEU A 141 7.32 -0.73 8.80
N LYS A 142 7.95 -1.88 9.08
CA LYS A 142 8.66 -2.12 10.36
C LYS A 142 9.84 -1.19 10.60
N ALA A 143 10.40 -0.57 9.57
CA ALA A 143 11.47 0.42 9.74
C ALA A 143 10.90 1.76 10.22
N LEU A 144 9.72 2.15 9.73
CA LEU A 144 9.00 3.34 10.20
C LEU A 144 8.55 3.18 11.66
N GLU A 145 8.03 2.01 12.02
CA GLU A 145 7.58 1.70 13.40
C GLU A 145 8.69 1.87 14.46
N LYS A 146 9.96 1.78 14.04
CA LYS A 146 11.13 1.91 14.93
C LYS A 146 11.60 3.34 15.11
N ILE A 147 11.06 4.30 14.37
CA ILE A 147 11.43 5.71 14.54
C ILE A 147 10.91 6.17 15.91
N PRO A 148 11.73 6.86 16.73
CA PRO A 148 11.29 7.37 18.02
C PRO A 148 10.02 8.21 17.91
N SER A 149 9.13 8.06 18.89
CA SER A 149 7.85 8.78 18.99
C SER A 149 6.82 8.43 17.91
N VAL A 150 7.02 7.39 17.10
CA VAL A 150 5.96 6.89 16.21
C VAL A 150 4.86 6.24 17.04
N GLU A 151 3.63 6.70 16.81
CA GLU A 151 2.42 6.20 17.45
C GLU A 151 1.69 5.19 16.55
N SER A 152 1.61 5.48 15.24
CA SER A 152 0.97 4.59 14.26
C SER A 152 1.65 4.65 12.90
N VAL A 153 1.73 3.50 12.24
CA VAL A 153 2.07 3.33 10.82
C VAL A 153 0.99 2.48 10.17
N GLU A 154 0.39 2.96 9.08
CA GLU A 154 -0.75 2.30 8.43
C GLU A 154 -0.60 2.35 6.90
N PRO A 155 -0.54 1.22 6.18
CA PRO A 155 -0.56 1.24 4.73
C PRO A 155 -1.94 1.67 4.21
N GLN A 156 -1.99 2.53 3.20
CA GLN A 156 -3.25 2.85 2.53
C GLN A 156 -3.64 1.71 1.58
N MET A 157 -4.80 1.14 1.86
CA MET A 157 -5.42 0.07 1.07
C MET A 157 -6.74 0.55 0.46
N LEU A 158 -6.93 0.27 -0.82
CA LEU A 158 -8.18 0.48 -1.52
C LEU A 158 -9.06 -0.75 -1.38
N MET A 159 -10.26 -0.58 -0.86
CA MET A 159 -11.27 -1.63 -0.77
C MET A 159 -12.50 -1.19 -1.57
N GLU A 160 -13.29 -2.15 -2.03
CA GLU A 160 -14.59 -1.82 -2.58
C GLU A 160 -15.43 -1.17 -1.47
N SER A 161 -15.92 0.05 -1.72
CA SER A 161 -16.85 0.67 -0.79
C SER A 161 -18.08 -0.24 -0.72
N ALA A 162 -18.40 -0.78 0.44
CA ALA A 162 -19.71 -1.36 0.66
C ALA A 162 -20.73 -0.24 0.42
N ARG A 163 -21.32 -0.20 -0.77
CA ARG A 163 -22.52 0.62 -1.02
C ARG A 163 -23.55 0.12 -0.01
N ARG A 164 -23.82 0.93 1.00
CA ARG A 164 -25.04 0.83 1.78
C ARG A 164 -26.20 1.36 0.95
#